data_AF-A0A7S2GFA2-F1
#
_entry.id   AF-A0A7S2GFA2-F1
#
_cell.length_a   1.000
_cell.length_b   1.000
_cell.length_c   1.000
_cell.angle_alpha   90.00
_cell.angle_beta   90.00
_cell.angle_gamma   90.00
#
_symmetry.space_group_name_H-M   'P 1'
#
loop_
_entity.id
_entity.type
_entity.pdbx_description
1 polymer ?
#
loop_
_entity_poly.entity_id
_entity_poly.type
_entity_poly.pdbx_seq_one_letter_code
_entity_poly.pdbx_strand_id
1 'polypeptide(L)'
;MAARGSVPSIPSGKAMPSMPLVPSSFLPTAPHPKTTPDIDFETELRPCIIKGKESQVKALLDQLTECRRTAVMTLDPTRTVVSQDAIITDAVKYLGLVKGFRGLSTAVPAPSASGAGASEEKKEESSSKDERVPALASLGDGTKTNAAGGDEAADSSSATGKKKGTVELKAKSSSADDGSLRRMMPFLWRDLGDSDGASFRMGDTMLEEASVMVAMAQVLLQKAKSEVLNESSMLDIFHSLRKAAGAVEAALNVVREANAPGDEVPDDLKANMIDTLMQISMAQAQHVTIRKAQMQVGKNAAITHNLIARICHDTAERYKAMERIVARLVLQLLTTTTLRHTRDTFYSHHSFPISSYDVVPK
;
A
#
# COMPACT_ATOMS: atom_id res chain seq x y z
N MET A 1 24.85 -43.94 -60.82
CA MET A 1 23.55 -44.31 -60.23
C MET A 1 23.73 -44.44 -58.73
N ALA A 2 23.44 -43.39 -57.96
CA ALA A 2 23.52 -43.40 -56.51
C ALA A 2 22.10 -43.46 -55.94
N ALA A 3 21.80 -44.50 -55.17
CA ALA A 3 20.51 -44.72 -54.55
C ALA A 3 20.25 -43.63 -53.50
N ARG A 4 19.20 -42.83 -53.71
CA ARG A 4 18.69 -41.89 -52.71
C ARG A 4 18.05 -42.68 -51.58
N GLY A 5 18.67 -42.62 -50.40
CA GLY A 5 18.12 -43.17 -49.16
C GLY A 5 16.83 -42.46 -48.79
N SER A 6 15.77 -43.25 -48.62
CA SER A 6 14.45 -42.85 -48.12
C SER A 6 14.57 -42.33 -46.68
N VAL A 7 14.09 -41.11 -46.44
CA VAL A 7 13.98 -40.53 -45.10
C VAL A 7 12.76 -41.16 -44.40
N PRO A 8 12.90 -41.74 -43.20
CA PRO A 8 11.78 -42.35 -42.49
C PRO A 8 10.74 -41.29 -42.11
N SER A 9 9.50 -41.54 -42.49
CA SER A 9 8.34 -40.71 -42.14
C SER A 9 8.08 -40.79 -40.64
N ILE A 10 8.05 -39.64 -39.99
CA ILE A 10 7.68 -39.53 -38.57
C ILE A 10 6.17 -39.79 -38.47
N PRO A 11 5.70 -40.73 -37.63
CA PRO A 11 4.29 -41.01 -37.47
C PRO A 11 3.59 -39.80 -36.82
N SER A 12 2.91 -39.01 -37.64
CA SER A 12 1.87 -38.07 -37.25
C SER A 12 0.73 -38.85 -36.61
N GLY A 13 0.47 -38.66 -35.30
CA GLY A 13 -0.77 -39.18 -34.72
C GLY A 13 -0.81 -39.60 -33.26
N LYS A 14 0.13 -39.21 -32.39
CA LYS A 14 -0.14 -39.28 -30.94
C LYS A 14 -0.78 -37.98 -30.49
N ALA A 15 -2.12 -37.99 -30.41
CA ALA A 15 -2.88 -36.96 -29.72
C ALA A 15 -2.27 -36.77 -28.33
N MET A 16 -1.78 -35.56 -28.05
CA MET A 16 -1.25 -35.24 -26.74
C MET A 16 -2.38 -35.47 -25.72
N PRO A 17 -2.11 -36.16 -24.60
CA PRO A 17 -3.10 -36.37 -23.56
C PRO A 17 -3.66 -35.02 -23.15
N SER A 18 -4.98 -34.87 -23.23
CA SER A 18 -5.68 -33.66 -22.77
C SER A 18 -5.24 -33.42 -21.33
N MET A 19 -4.48 -32.35 -21.09
CA MET A 19 -4.09 -32.02 -19.73
C MET A 19 -5.37 -31.86 -18.91
N PRO A 20 -5.49 -32.52 -17.75
CA PRO A 20 -6.64 -32.31 -16.88
C PRO A 20 -6.71 -30.81 -16.58
N LEU A 21 -7.88 -30.22 -16.81
CA LEU A 21 -8.20 -28.87 -16.37
C LEU A 21 -8.09 -28.84 -14.85
N VAL A 22 -6.88 -28.56 -14.33
CA VAL A 22 -6.67 -28.35 -12.91
C VAL A 22 -7.60 -27.21 -12.53
N PRO A 23 -8.57 -27.44 -11.61
CA PRO A 23 -9.51 -26.41 -11.18
C PRO A 23 -8.76 -25.14 -10.80
N SER A 24 -9.38 -24.01 -11.12
CA SER A 24 -8.88 -22.63 -10.95
C SER A 24 -8.66 -22.21 -9.48
N SER A 25 -8.45 -23.16 -8.56
CA SER A 25 -8.24 -22.94 -7.12
C SER A 25 -6.84 -22.40 -6.78
N PHE A 26 -6.05 -22.01 -7.78
CA PHE A 26 -4.62 -21.68 -7.62
C PHE A 26 -4.36 -20.20 -7.26
N LEU A 27 -5.37 -19.34 -7.06
CA LEU A 27 -5.17 -17.98 -6.55
C LEU A 27 -5.55 -17.93 -5.05
N PRO A 28 -4.67 -18.36 -4.12
CA PRO A 28 -5.11 -18.79 -2.80
C PRO A 28 -5.20 -17.62 -1.81
N THR A 29 -4.79 -16.41 -2.18
CA THR A 29 -4.62 -15.31 -1.21
C THR A 29 -5.02 -13.98 -1.83
N ALA A 30 -6.32 -13.69 -1.80
CA ALA A 30 -6.80 -12.33 -1.97
C ALA A 30 -7.32 -11.87 -0.60
N PRO A 31 -6.54 -11.08 0.16
CA PRO A 31 -7.01 -10.57 1.45
C PRO A 31 -8.26 -9.72 1.26
N HIS A 32 -9.08 -9.62 2.30
CA HIS A 32 -10.23 -8.72 2.27
C HIS A 32 -9.75 -7.27 2.17
N PRO A 33 -10.38 -6.44 1.32
CA PRO A 33 -10.09 -5.03 1.24
C PRO A 33 -10.21 -4.35 2.61
N LYS A 34 -9.26 -3.47 2.92
CA LYS A 34 -9.38 -2.60 4.09
C LYS A 34 -10.65 -1.76 3.98
N THR A 35 -11.32 -1.58 5.10
CA THR A 35 -12.54 -0.77 5.19
C THR A 35 -12.28 0.49 6.02
N THR A 36 -12.95 1.58 5.66
CA THR A 36 -12.92 2.86 6.38
C THR A 36 -14.35 3.39 6.49
N PRO A 37 -14.70 4.10 7.59
CA PRO A 37 -15.92 4.89 7.61
C PRO A 37 -15.86 6.06 6.62
N ASP A 38 -17.04 6.61 6.31
CA ASP A 38 -17.15 7.88 5.61
C ASP A 38 -16.58 9.02 6.45
N ILE A 39 -15.98 10.00 5.77
CA ILE A 39 -15.42 11.20 6.39
C ILE A 39 -16.05 12.41 5.70
N ASP A 40 -16.57 13.33 6.50
CA ASP A 40 -17.00 14.64 6.04
C ASP A 40 -15.87 15.66 6.29
N PHE A 41 -15.17 16.01 5.21
CA PHE A 41 -14.06 16.97 5.28
C PHE A 41 -14.52 18.36 5.71
N GLU A 42 -15.78 18.74 5.46
CA GLU A 42 -16.28 20.03 5.91
C GLU A 42 -16.31 20.08 7.44
N THR A 43 -16.85 19.03 8.07
CA THR A 43 -16.93 18.94 9.53
C THR A 43 -15.54 18.83 10.18
N GLU A 44 -14.66 17.98 9.64
CA GLU A 44 -13.33 17.74 10.23
C GLU A 44 -12.38 18.94 10.09
N LEU A 45 -12.40 19.64 8.94
CA LEU A 45 -11.49 20.77 8.69
C LEU A 45 -12.07 22.13 9.09
N ARG A 46 -13.35 22.20 9.51
CA ARG A 46 -13.96 23.45 9.97
C ARG A 46 -13.14 24.22 11.00
N PRO A 47 -12.56 23.58 12.04
CA PRO A 47 -11.74 24.28 13.03
C PRO A 47 -10.47 24.92 12.45
N CYS A 48 -10.01 24.45 11.29
CA CYS A 48 -8.79 24.90 10.62
C CYS A 48 -9.04 26.08 9.67
N ILE A 49 -10.31 26.40 9.38
CA ILE A 49 -10.69 27.44 8.42
C ILE A 49 -10.82 28.78 9.14
N ILE A 50 -10.25 29.83 8.55
CA ILE A 50 -10.36 31.19 9.06
C ILE A 50 -11.85 31.58 9.09
N LYS A 51 -12.32 32.03 10.25
CA LYS A 51 -13.71 32.47 10.44
C LYS A 51 -14.12 33.49 9.39
N GLY A 52 -15.25 33.26 8.72
CA GLY A 52 -15.77 34.09 7.63
C GLY A 52 -15.23 33.73 6.23
N LYS A 53 -14.38 32.71 6.10
CA LYS A 53 -13.85 32.19 4.83
C LYS A 53 -14.43 30.81 4.46
N GLU A 54 -15.39 30.30 5.21
CA GLU A 54 -15.99 28.97 5.04
C GLU A 54 -16.59 28.80 3.65
N SER A 55 -17.27 29.83 3.13
CA SER A 55 -17.87 29.80 1.78
C SER A 55 -16.83 29.71 0.66
N GLN A 56 -15.60 30.18 0.88
CA GLN A 56 -14.54 30.19 -0.13
C GLN A 56 -13.94 28.78 -0.33
N VAL A 57 -13.93 27.98 0.74
CA VAL A 57 -13.35 26.63 0.72
C VAL A 57 -14.41 25.53 0.61
N LYS A 58 -15.69 25.86 0.81
CA LYS A 58 -16.79 24.88 0.80
C LYS A 58 -16.81 23.99 -0.45
N ALA A 59 -16.73 24.57 -1.64
CA ALA A 59 -16.77 23.79 -2.89
C ALA A 59 -15.62 22.77 -2.98
N LEU A 60 -14.43 23.11 -2.47
CA LEU A 60 -13.28 22.22 -2.44
C LEU A 60 -13.48 21.08 -1.42
N LEU A 61 -14.01 21.39 -0.24
CA LEU A 61 -14.29 20.38 0.80
C LEU A 61 -15.39 19.41 0.35
N ASP A 62 -16.45 19.93 -0.29
CA ASP A 62 -17.52 19.12 -0.88
C ASP A 62 -16.95 18.18 -1.95
N GLN A 63 -16.10 18.70 -2.84
CA GLN A 63 -15.43 17.90 -3.87
C GLN A 63 -14.53 16.82 -3.28
N LEU A 64 -13.78 17.13 -2.21
CA LEU A 64 -12.89 16.19 -1.54
C LEU A 64 -13.68 15.07 -0.84
N THR A 65 -14.75 15.42 -0.13
CA THR A 65 -15.69 14.47 0.48
C THR A 65 -16.28 13.54 -0.57
N GLU A 66 -16.76 14.08 -1.69
CA GLU A 66 -17.38 13.28 -2.74
C GLU A 66 -16.37 12.39 -3.47
N CYS A 67 -15.16 12.89 -3.76
CA CYS A 67 -14.11 12.09 -4.38
C CYS A 67 -13.67 10.95 -3.47
N ARG A 68 -13.52 11.20 -2.16
CA ARG A 68 -13.20 10.15 -1.21
C ARG A 68 -14.30 9.10 -1.15
N ARG A 69 -15.56 9.53 -1.00
CA ARG A 69 -16.72 8.62 -0.94
C ARG A 69 -16.76 7.74 -2.18
N THR A 70 -16.63 8.33 -3.37
CA THR A 70 -16.60 7.60 -4.64
C THR A 70 -15.45 6.59 -4.66
N ALA A 71 -14.23 7.00 -4.31
CA ALA A 71 -13.07 6.11 -4.28
C ALA A 71 -13.24 4.95 -3.29
N VAL A 72 -13.72 5.22 -2.07
CA VAL A 72 -13.96 4.17 -1.06
C VAL A 72 -15.10 3.25 -1.49
N MET A 73 -16.16 3.77 -2.10
CA MET A 73 -17.28 2.98 -2.60
C MET A 73 -16.89 2.04 -3.74
N THR A 74 -16.00 2.47 -4.64
CA THR A 74 -15.50 1.57 -5.70
C THR A 74 -14.51 0.52 -5.21
N LEU A 75 -13.96 0.73 -4.01
CA LEU A 75 -13.11 -0.23 -3.32
C LEU A 75 -13.88 -1.25 -2.47
N ASP A 76 -15.20 -1.12 -2.33
CA ASP A 76 -16.02 -2.08 -1.62
C ASP A 76 -16.48 -3.21 -2.58
N PRO A 77 -15.92 -4.43 -2.48
CA PRO A 77 -16.25 -5.54 -3.37
C PRO A 77 -17.69 -6.04 -3.20
N THR A 78 -18.37 -5.68 -2.11
CA THR A 78 -19.74 -6.12 -1.83
C THR A 78 -20.80 -5.26 -2.50
N ARG A 79 -20.46 -4.02 -2.87
CA ARG A 79 -21.45 -3.02 -3.29
C ARG A 79 -21.60 -2.88 -4.78
N THR A 80 -20.52 -3.07 -5.56
CA THR A 80 -20.53 -2.65 -6.95
C THR A 80 -19.62 -3.51 -7.84
N VAL A 81 -20.15 -3.92 -9.00
CA VAL A 81 -19.36 -4.50 -10.09
C VAL A 81 -18.72 -3.34 -10.86
N VAL A 82 -17.62 -2.80 -10.35
CA VAL A 82 -16.89 -1.69 -10.96
C VAL A 82 -15.83 -2.23 -11.90
N SER A 83 -15.55 -1.57 -13.03
CA SER A 83 -14.42 -1.93 -13.91
C SER A 83 -13.08 -1.62 -13.22
N GLN A 84 -11.99 -2.26 -13.66
CA GLN A 84 -10.66 -1.98 -13.07
C GLN A 84 -10.22 -0.54 -13.30
N ASP A 85 -10.53 0.00 -14.47
CA ASP A 85 -10.11 1.35 -14.82
C ASP A 85 -10.90 2.41 -14.03
N ALA A 86 -12.18 2.17 -13.72
CA ALA A 86 -12.93 3.04 -12.83
C ALA A 86 -12.38 3.03 -11.40
N ILE A 87 -12.07 1.85 -10.84
CA ILE A 87 -11.41 1.75 -9.51
C ILE A 87 -10.13 2.60 -9.47
N ILE A 88 -9.26 2.44 -10.47
CA ILE A 88 -7.98 3.17 -10.53
C ILE A 88 -8.22 4.67 -10.75
N THR A 89 -9.14 5.04 -11.64
CA THR A 89 -9.44 6.44 -11.95
C THR A 89 -9.95 7.17 -10.72
N ASP A 90 -10.91 6.58 -10.00
CA ASP A 90 -11.51 7.20 -8.83
C ASP A 90 -10.51 7.29 -7.66
N ALA A 91 -9.71 6.23 -7.44
CA ALA A 91 -8.63 6.25 -6.46
C ALA A 91 -7.59 7.33 -6.79
N VAL A 92 -7.08 7.38 -8.03
CA VAL A 92 -6.09 8.38 -8.46
C VAL A 92 -6.64 9.80 -8.34
N LYS A 93 -7.91 10.02 -8.70
CA LYS A 93 -8.57 11.33 -8.56
C LYS A 93 -8.60 11.78 -7.09
N TYR A 94 -8.98 10.89 -6.18
CA TYR A 94 -8.97 11.19 -4.75
C TYR A 94 -7.54 11.44 -4.23
N LEU A 95 -6.59 10.56 -4.57
CA LEU A 95 -5.19 10.70 -4.15
C LEU A 95 -4.55 11.99 -4.65
N GLY A 96 -4.91 12.47 -5.85
CA GLY A 96 -4.48 13.76 -6.36
C GLY A 96 -4.88 14.93 -5.46
N LEU A 97 -6.10 14.91 -4.91
CA LEU A 97 -6.57 15.94 -3.98
C LEU A 97 -5.86 15.83 -2.62
N VAL A 98 -5.70 14.61 -2.08
CA VAL A 98 -5.01 14.36 -0.80
C VAL A 98 -3.55 14.81 -0.84
N LYS A 99 -2.85 14.63 -1.97
CA LYS A 99 -1.48 15.11 -2.16
C LYS A 99 -1.35 16.63 -2.01
N GLY A 100 -2.41 17.39 -2.32
CA GLY A 100 -2.45 18.84 -2.11
C GLY A 100 -2.21 19.25 -0.66
N PHE A 101 -2.48 18.37 0.31
CA PHE A 101 -2.28 18.63 1.74
C PHE A 101 -0.80 18.62 2.16
N ARG A 102 0.10 18.05 1.34
CA ARG A 102 1.52 17.88 1.67
C ARG A 102 2.35 19.16 1.43
N GLY A 103 2.01 19.95 0.40
CA GLY A 103 2.79 21.10 -0.05
C GLY A 103 2.36 22.45 0.51
N LEU A 104 1.25 22.51 1.24
CA LEU A 104 0.72 23.74 1.82
C LEU A 104 1.23 23.88 3.25
N SER A 105 2.48 24.34 3.40
CA SER A 105 2.92 24.85 4.70
C SER A 105 2.09 26.11 4.98
N THR A 106 1.20 26.06 5.98
CA THR A 106 0.46 27.24 6.47
C THR A 106 1.43 28.13 7.22
N ALA A 107 2.31 28.80 6.48
CA ALA A 107 3.01 29.96 6.98
C ALA A 107 1.94 31.05 7.21
N VAL A 108 1.32 31.06 8.39
CA VAL A 108 0.61 32.23 8.88
C VAL A 108 1.67 33.33 9.02
N PRO A 109 1.62 34.42 8.25
CA PRO A 109 2.51 35.54 8.49
C PRO A 109 2.21 36.03 9.91
N ALA A 110 3.22 35.98 10.78
CA ALA A 110 3.14 36.61 12.09
C ALA A 110 2.65 38.06 11.89
N PRO A 111 1.70 38.57 12.69
CA PRO A 111 1.24 39.94 12.56
C PRO A 111 2.42 40.89 12.82
N SER A 112 3.03 41.36 11.75
CA SER A 112 4.02 42.42 11.79
C SER A 112 3.29 43.70 12.17
N ALA A 113 3.50 44.13 13.41
CA ALA A 113 3.09 45.44 13.86
C ALA A 113 3.87 46.52 13.08
N SER A 114 3.12 47.37 12.39
CA SER A 114 3.44 48.77 12.06
C SER A 114 4.60 49.06 11.10
N GLY A 115 4.32 49.89 10.09
CA GLY A 115 5.35 50.69 9.41
C GLY A 115 5.01 51.10 8.00
N ALA A 116 4.28 52.21 7.85
CA ALA A 116 4.04 52.91 6.59
C ALA A 116 5.35 53.30 5.87
N GLY A 117 5.36 53.24 4.53
CA GLY A 117 6.42 53.82 3.72
C GLY A 117 6.32 53.43 2.25
N ALA A 118 5.71 54.30 1.45
CA ALA A 118 5.65 54.23 -0.01
C ALA A 118 7.02 54.49 -0.66
N SER A 119 7.30 53.87 -1.81
CA SER A 119 8.08 54.44 -2.94
C SER A 119 7.98 53.56 -4.18
N GLU A 120 7.93 54.23 -5.33
CA GLU A 120 7.77 53.79 -6.72
C GLU A 120 8.99 53.08 -7.37
N GLU A 121 8.68 52.46 -8.52
CA GLU A 121 9.51 52.24 -9.72
C GLU A 121 10.83 51.45 -9.63
N LYS A 122 10.88 50.30 -10.32
CA LYS A 122 11.49 50.25 -11.66
C LYS A 122 11.23 48.94 -12.42
N LYS A 123 11.03 49.15 -13.71
CA LYS A 123 10.90 48.24 -14.84
C LYS A 123 12.28 47.66 -15.21
N GLU A 124 12.38 46.35 -15.42
CA GLU A 124 13.38 45.79 -16.34
C GLU A 124 12.94 44.43 -16.90
N GLU A 125 13.18 44.29 -18.19
CA GLU A 125 12.66 43.32 -19.13
C GLU A 125 13.86 42.56 -19.69
N SER A 126 13.87 41.22 -19.62
CA SER A 126 14.65 40.36 -20.53
C SER A 126 14.23 38.89 -20.29
N SER A 127 13.60 38.23 -21.28
CA SER A 127 14.25 37.51 -22.39
C SER A 127 15.10 36.31 -21.93
N SER A 128 14.55 35.09 -21.99
CA SER A 128 14.86 34.11 -23.06
C SER A 128 14.61 32.64 -22.69
N LYS A 129 14.07 31.92 -23.69
CA LYS A 129 14.40 30.57 -24.17
C LYS A 129 13.90 29.28 -23.47
N ASP A 130 13.34 28.46 -24.37
CA ASP A 130 13.48 27.00 -24.52
C ASP A 130 12.77 26.08 -23.52
N GLU A 131 11.48 25.88 -23.77
CA GLU A 131 10.70 24.76 -23.26
C GLU A 131 10.88 23.55 -24.20
N ARG A 132 11.82 22.67 -23.85
CA ARG A 132 12.05 21.38 -24.52
C ARG A 132 11.54 20.26 -23.62
N VAL A 133 10.40 19.68 -23.99
CA VAL A 133 9.82 18.47 -23.39
C VAL A 133 10.77 17.29 -23.62
N PRO A 134 11.14 16.50 -22.59
CA PRO A 134 11.66 15.16 -22.82
C PRO A 134 10.56 14.13 -22.63
N ALA A 135 10.43 13.33 -23.68
CA ALA A 135 9.57 12.18 -23.81
C ALA A 135 9.91 11.08 -22.79
N LEU A 136 8.85 10.37 -22.41
CA LEU A 136 8.84 9.00 -21.90
C LEU A 136 9.73 8.09 -22.76
N ALA A 137 10.81 7.57 -22.19
CA ALA A 137 11.36 6.23 -22.46
C ALA A 137 12.59 5.97 -21.59
N SER A 138 12.57 4.92 -20.77
CA SER A 138 13.54 3.80 -20.86
C SER A 138 13.45 2.93 -19.62
N LEU A 139 12.85 1.75 -19.79
CA LEU A 139 13.01 0.61 -18.89
C LEU A 139 14.31 -0.10 -19.29
N GLY A 140 15.28 -0.12 -18.37
CA GLY A 140 16.48 -0.96 -18.41
C GLY A 140 17.17 -0.84 -17.06
N ASP A 141 17.07 -1.83 -16.18
CA ASP A 141 17.87 -3.07 -16.13
C ASP A 141 19.14 -2.89 -15.27
N GLY A 142 19.36 -3.84 -14.35
CA GLY A 142 20.67 -4.05 -13.70
C GLY A 142 20.87 -3.56 -12.26
N THR A 143 20.08 -4.04 -11.28
CA THR A 143 20.50 -3.99 -9.87
C THR A 143 21.62 -5.00 -9.62
N LYS A 144 22.85 -4.50 -9.39
CA LYS A 144 23.94 -5.27 -8.77
C LYS A 144 23.74 -5.27 -7.25
N THR A 145 23.36 -6.41 -6.69
CA THR A 145 23.39 -6.67 -5.24
C THR A 145 24.79 -7.11 -4.84
N ASN A 146 25.45 -6.32 -3.99
CA ASN A 146 26.65 -6.76 -3.28
C ASN A 146 26.24 -7.60 -2.06
N ALA A 147 26.85 -8.78 -1.97
CA ALA A 147 26.82 -9.65 -0.82
C ALA A 147 27.76 -9.12 0.27
N ALA A 148 27.30 -9.12 1.51
CA ALA A 148 28.14 -9.17 2.69
C ALA A 148 27.37 -9.87 3.81
N GLY A 149 27.81 -11.07 4.16
CA GLY A 149 27.45 -11.76 5.38
C GLY A 149 28.30 -11.27 6.56
N GLY A 150 27.80 -11.53 7.76
CA GLY A 150 28.48 -11.24 9.00
C GLY A 150 27.53 -11.44 10.17
N ASP A 151 27.46 -12.69 10.66
CA ASP A 151 26.97 -13.03 11.99
C ASP A 151 27.86 -12.37 13.04
N GLU A 152 27.28 -11.78 14.08
CA GLU A 152 27.78 -11.93 15.44
C GLU A 152 26.70 -11.56 16.45
N ALA A 153 26.47 -12.50 17.37
CA ALA A 153 25.60 -12.37 18.53
C ALA A 153 26.34 -11.66 19.66
N ALA A 154 25.68 -10.73 20.35
CA ALA A 154 26.05 -10.37 21.72
C ALA A 154 24.84 -9.90 22.51
N ASP A 155 24.60 -10.67 23.56
CA ASP A 155 23.70 -10.48 24.68
C ASP A 155 24.12 -9.26 25.53
N SER A 156 23.15 -8.50 26.04
CA SER A 156 23.22 -7.91 27.40
C SER A 156 22.03 -7.01 27.70
N SER A 157 21.25 -7.48 28.66
CA SER A 157 20.30 -6.70 29.46
C SER A 157 21.01 -5.66 30.35
N SER A 158 20.43 -4.45 30.45
CA SER A 158 20.52 -3.64 31.67
C SER A 158 19.36 -2.65 31.75
N ALA A 159 18.60 -2.78 32.83
CA ALA A 159 17.45 -1.96 33.16
C ALA A 159 17.84 -0.82 34.09
N THR A 160 17.36 0.40 33.82
CA THR A 160 17.14 1.42 34.86
C THR A 160 16.08 2.44 34.42
N GLY A 161 15.12 2.71 35.31
CA GLY A 161 14.66 4.08 35.53
C GLY A 161 13.28 4.48 35.03
N LYS A 162 12.26 4.20 35.85
CA LYS A 162 10.91 4.81 35.91
C LYS A 162 10.84 6.29 35.50
N LYS A 163 9.88 6.64 34.63
CA LYS A 163 9.07 7.86 34.77
C LYS A 163 7.59 7.55 34.52
N LYS A 164 6.79 7.79 35.56
CA LYS A 164 5.35 7.53 35.66
C LYS A 164 4.61 8.75 35.10
N GLY A 165 3.79 8.57 34.07
CA GLY A 165 2.96 9.62 33.49
C GLY A 165 1.62 9.06 33.06
N THR A 166 0.56 9.60 33.65
CA THR A 166 -0.86 9.32 33.38
C THR A 166 -1.18 9.55 31.89
N VAL A 167 -1.68 8.54 31.18
CA VAL A 167 -2.20 8.68 29.82
C VAL A 167 -3.71 8.90 29.91
N GLU A 168 -4.08 10.17 30.03
CA GLU A 168 -5.31 10.67 29.43
C GLU A 168 -5.21 10.44 27.91
N LEU A 169 -6.28 10.02 27.23
CA LEU A 169 -6.39 10.03 25.76
C LEU A 169 -6.42 11.47 25.26
N LYS A 170 -5.33 12.20 25.49
CA LYS A 170 -5.03 13.48 24.91
C LYS A 170 -4.17 13.17 23.70
N ALA A 171 -4.67 13.50 22.51
CA ALA A 171 -3.87 13.49 21.29
C ALA A 171 -2.54 14.20 21.60
N LYS A 172 -1.44 13.45 21.61
CA LYS A 172 -0.11 13.96 21.90
C LYS A 172 0.31 14.74 20.67
N SER A 173 -0.09 16.02 20.61
CA SER A 173 0.21 16.95 19.53
C SER A 173 1.67 17.38 19.61
N SER A 174 2.62 16.47 19.36
CA SER A 174 4.05 16.81 19.31
C SER A 174 4.55 17.11 17.89
N SER A 175 3.67 17.46 16.95
CA SER A 175 4.06 17.90 15.60
C SER A 175 3.22 19.06 15.06
N ALA A 176 2.69 19.91 15.95
CA ALA A 176 1.86 21.05 15.55
C ALA A 176 2.63 22.15 14.79
N ASP A 177 3.96 22.06 14.67
CA ASP A 177 4.81 23.14 14.17
C ASP A 177 5.02 23.16 12.65
N ASP A 178 4.56 22.18 11.88
CA ASP A 178 4.86 22.16 10.44
C ASP A 178 3.91 23.05 9.60
N GLY A 179 2.88 23.62 10.22
CA GLY A 179 1.82 24.36 9.54
C GLY A 179 1.11 23.55 8.45
N SER A 180 1.39 22.27 8.26
CA SER A 180 0.88 21.52 7.12
C SER A 180 -0.51 20.96 7.42
N LEU A 181 -1.40 21.01 6.42
CA LEU A 181 -2.69 20.31 6.50
C LEU A 181 -2.51 18.78 6.62
N ARG A 182 -1.31 18.25 6.32
CA ARG A 182 -0.95 16.82 6.37
C ARG A 182 -1.41 16.10 7.64
N ARG A 183 -1.29 16.76 8.81
CA ARG A 183 -1.58 16.12 10.11
C ARG A 183 -2.83 16.62 10.81
N MET A 184 -3.66 17.39 10.12
CA MET A 184 -4.84 18.02 10.72
C MET A 184 -6.05 17.10 10.77
N MET A 185 -6.02 15.98 10.05
CA MET A 185 -7.16 15.09 9.90
C MET A 185 -6.91 13.70 10.44
N PRO A 186 -7.85 13.16 11.24
CA PRO A 186 -7.86 11.77 11.60
C PRO A 186 -8.49 10.91 10.49
N PHE A 187 -7.82 9.82 10.14
CA PHE A 187 -8.32 8.75 9.28
C PHE A 187 -8.43 7.47 10.10
N LEU A 188 -9.45 6.66 9.81
CA LEU A 188 -9.72 5.40 10.48
C LEU A 188 -9.75 4.28 9.44
N TRP A 189 -8.88 3.29 9.58
CA TRP A 189 -8.89 2.13 8.69
C TRP A 189 -8.82 0.84 9.49
N ARG A 190 -9.57 -0.16 9.05
CA ARG A 190 -9.45 -1.52 9.56
C ARG A 190 -8.13 -2.13 9.10
N ASP A 191 -7.40 -2.73 10.04
CA ASP A 191 -6.12 -3.40 9.78
C ASP A 191 -6.33 -4.84 9.26
N LEU A 192 -5.46 -5.33 8.39
CA LEU A 192 -5.60 -6.65 7.73
C LEU A 192 -5.31 -7.85 8.64
N GLY A 193 -4.65 -7.62 9.77
CA GLY A 193 -4.33 -8.66 10.75
C GLY A 193 -5.35 -8.77 11.88
N ASP A 194 -6.28 -7.83 11.99
CA ASP A 194 -7.16 -7.73 13.16
C ASP A 194 -8.47 -8.50 12.93
N SER A 195 -8.50 -9.73 13.46
CA SER A 195 -9.70 -10.59 13.46
C SER A 195 -10.87 -9.96 14.20
N ASP A 196 -10.58 -9.15 15.22
CA ASP A 196 -11.57 -8.49 16.07
C ASP A 196 -12.12 -7.23 15.38
N GLY A 197 -11.49 -6.83 14.27
CA GLY A 197 -11.89 -5.72 13.43
C GLY A 197 -11.53 -4.37 14.01
N ALA A 198 -10.46 -4.28 14.81
CA ALA A 198 -10.01 -3.00 15.29
C ALA A 198 -9.62 -2.06 14.13
N SER A 199 -10.02 -0.80 14.29
CA SER A 199 -9.63 0.27 13.40
C SER A 199 -8.39 0.97 13.95
N PHE A 200 -7.42 1.20 13.10
CA PHE A 200 -6.27 2.04 13.39
C PHE A 200 -6.60 3.50 13.07
N ARG A 201 -6.39 4.39 14.04
CA ARG A 201 -6.54 5.83 13.84
C ARG A 201 -5.19 6.44 13.51
N MET A 202 -5.08 7.06 12.34
CA MET A 202 -3.88 7.76 11.89
C MET A 202 -4.18 9.22 11.60
N GLY A 203 -3.24 10.10 11.90
CA GLY A 203 -3.36 11.54 11.69
C GLY A 203 -2.46 12.04 10.57
N ASP A 204 -2.31 11.29 9.47
CA ASP A 204 -1.37 11.63 8.40
C ASP A 204 -1.97 11.32 7.02
N THR A 205 -2.09 12.33 6.16
CA THR A 205 -2.60 12.18 4.80
C THR A 205 -1.74 11.28 3.91
N MET A 206 -0.46 11.10 4.24
CA MET A 206 0.41 10.15 3.53
C MET A 206 0.03 8.70 3.87
N LEU A 207 -0.32 8.44 5.13
CA LEU A 207 -0.77 7.11 5.54
C LEU A 207 -2.20 6.81 5.04
N GLU A 208 -3.06 7.82 4.90
CA GLU A 208 -4.32 7.73 4.14
C GLU A 208 -4.05 7.29 2.70
N GLU A 209 -3.14 7.96 2.00
CA GLU A 209 -2.78 7.63 0.63
C GLU A 209 -2.28 6.18 0.51
N ALA A 210 -1.37 5.76 1.38
CA ALA A 210 -0.88 4.39 1.40
C ALA A 210 -2.01 3.38 1.66
N SER A 211 -2.94 3.69 2.56
CA SER A 211 -4.09 2.82 2.88
C SER A 211 -5.04 2.66 1.68
N VAL A 212 -5.33 3.74 0.96
CA VAL A 212 -6.13 3.69 -0.27
C VAL A 212 -5.45 2.84 -1.35
N MET A 213 -4.14 2.99 -1.53
CA MET A 213 -3.38 2.19 -2.51
C MET A 213 -3.37 0.71 -2.15
N VAL A 214 -3.22 0.37 -0.86
CA VAL A 214 -3.32 -1.01 -0.38
C VAL A 214 -4.73 -1.56 -0.61
N ALA A 215 -5.78 -0.82 -0.24
CA ALA A 215 -7.17 -1.24 -0.49
C ALA A 215 -7.44 -1.48 -1.98
N MET A 216 -6.93 -0.60 -2.86
CA MET A 216 -6.99 -0.78 -4.31
C MET A 216 -6.30 -2.06 -4.78
N ALA A 217 -5.10 -2.35 -4.29
CA ALA A 217 -4.39 -3.59 -4.63
C ALA A 217 -5.20 -4.85 -4.23
N GLN A 218 -5.87 -4.80 -3.08
CA GLN A 218 -6.67 -5.92 -2.57
C GLN A 218 -7.90 -6.20 -3.42
N VAL A 219 -8.59 -5.14 -3.84
CA VAL A 219 -9.73 -5.26 -4.75
C VAL A 219 -9.27 -5.83 -6.10
N LEU A 220 -8.14 -5.36 -6.64
CA LEU A 220 -7.57 -5.91 -7.88
C LEU A 220 -7.20 -7.40 -7.74
N LEU A 221 -6.65 -7.81 -6.60
CA LEU A 221 -6.37 -9.21 -6.29
C LEU A 221 -7.65 -10.05 -6.19
N GLN A 222 -8.69 -9.53 -5.54
CA GLN A 222 -9.98 -10.22 -5.45
C GLN A 222 -10.63 -10.38 -6.82
N LYS A 223 -10.57 -9.36 -7.68
CA LYS A 223 -11.07 -9.44 -9.06
C LYS A 223 -10.31 -10.47 -9.88
N ALA A 224 -8.97 -10.47 -9.77
CA ALA A 224 -8.15 -11.49 -10.42
C ALA A 224 -8.51 -12.91 -9.95
N LYS A 225 -8.83 -13.07 -8.65
CA LYS A 225 -9.26 -14.35 -8.06
C LYS A 225 -10.64 -14.81 -8.52
N SER A 226 -11.59 -13.89 -8.71
CA SER A 226 -12.96 -14.23 -9.15
C SER A 226 -13.06 -14.57 -10.63
N GLU A 227 -12.09 -14.11 -11.43
CA GLU A 227 -12.09 -14.31 -12.87
C GLU A 227 -11.74 -15.77 -13.23
N VAL A 228 -12.50 -16.37 -14.15
CA VAL A 228 -12.23 -17.74 -14.62
C VAL A 228 -10.97 -17.74 -15.46
N LEU A 229 -9.96 -18.53 -15.09
CA LEU A 229 -8.69 -18.59 -15.81
C LEU A 229 -8.79 -19.31 -17.16
N ASN A 230 -9.00 -18.55 -18.24
CA ASN A 230 -9.12 -19.04 -19.62
C ASN A 230 -8.31 -18.18 -20.60
N GLU A 231 -8.30 -18.54 -21.89
CA GLU A 231 -7.46 -17.85 -22.89
C GLU A 231 -7.80 -16.36 -23.07
N SER A 232 -9.07 -16.00 -23.01
CA SER A 232 -9.55 -14.62 -23.13
C SER A 232 -9.23 -13.77 -21.89
N SER A 233 -9.36 -14.33 -20.69
CA SER A 233 -9.24 -13.57 -19.43
C SER A 233 -7.82 -13.53 -18.85
N MET A 234 -6.92 -14.44 -19.27
CA MET A 234 -5.56 -14.53 -18.72
C MET A 234 -4.80 -13.20 -18.80
N LEU A 235 -4.99 -12.43 -19.87
CA LEU A 235 -4.33 -11.13 -20.02
C LEU A 235 -4.86 -10.11 -19.00
N ASP A 236 -6.17 -10.07 -18.78
CA ASP A 236 -6.81 -9.19 -17.81
C ASP A 236 -6.41 -9.56 -16.38
N ILE A 237 -6.39 -10.86 -16.05
CA ILE A 237 -5.91 -11.36 -14.76
C ILE A 237 -4.45 -10.95 -14.55
N PHE A 238 -3.58 -11.14 -15.56
CA PHE A 238 -2.18 -10.73 -15.49
C PHE A 238 -2.04 -9.23 -15.25
N HIS A 239 -2.78 -8.38 -15.99
CA HIS A 239 -2.75 -6.93 -15.80
C HIS A 239 -3.24 -6.52 -14.42
N SER A 240 -4.28 -7.16 -13.89
CA SER A 240 -4.81 -6.93 -12.53
C SER A 240 -3.73 -7.16 -11.48
N LEU A 241 -3.05 -8.30 -11.56
CA LEU A 241 -2.01 -8.69 -10.61
C LEU A 241 -0.79 -7.77 -10.67
N ARG A 242 -0.41 -7.33 -11.88
CA ARG A 242 0.68 -6.36 -12.07
C ARG A 242 0.32 -4.97 -11.57
N LYS A 243 -0.91 -4.50 -11.82
CA LYS A 243 -1.45 -3.24 -11.29
C LYS A 243 -1.51 -3.28 -9.76
N ALA A 244 -1.94 -4.40 -9.17
CA ALA A 244 -1.93 -4.59 -7.72
C ALA A 244 -0.51 -4.49 -7.14
N ALA A 245 0.47 -5.19 -7.73
CA ALA A 245 1.86 -5.11 -7.30
C ALA A 245 2.41 -3.67 -7.36
N GLY A 246 2.14 -2.94 -8.45
CA GLY A 246 2.57 -1.54 -8.59
C GLY A 246 1.90 -0.59 -7.59
N ALA A 247 0.63 -0.83 -7.26
CA ALA A 247 -0.08 -0.06 -6.22
C ALA A 247 0.54 -0.27 -4.84
N VAL A 248 0.90 -1.51 -4.50
CA VAL A 248 1.56 -1.85 -3.23
C VAL A 248 2.98 -1.25 -3.16
N GLU A 249 3.73 -1.30 -4.26
CA GLU A 249 5.05 -0.66 -4.35
C GLU A 249 4.96 0.87 -4.15
N ALA A 250 3.96 1.51 -4.77
CA ALA A 250 3.70 2.93 -4.57
C ALA A 250 3.33 3.23 -3.10
N ALA A 251 2.49 2.41 -2.48
CA ALA A 251 2.15 2.55 -1.06
C ALA A 251 3.39 2.45 -0.16
N LEU A 252 4.26 1.49 -0.41
CA LEU A 252 5.52 1.31 0.33
C LEU A 252 6.41 2.55 0.26
N ASN A 253 6.51 3.16 -0.93
CA ASN A 253 7.29 4.38 -1.12
C ASN A 253 6.67 5.56 -0.37
N VAL A 254 5.34 5.68 -0.36
CA VAL A 254 4.63 6.72 0.41
C VAL A 254 4.85 6.53 1.92
N VAL A 255 4.80 5.30 2.44
CA VAL A 255 5.07 5.02 3.87
C VAL A 255 6.51 5.40 4.24
N ARG A 256 7.48 5.09 3.37
CA ARG A 256 8.89 5.50 3.58
C ARG A 256 9.05 7.02 3.58
N GLU A 257 8.43 7.70 2.62
CA GLU A 257 8.45 9.16 2.51
C GLU A 257 7.75 9.82 3.71
N ALA A 258 6.70 9.20 4.25
CA ALA A 258 5.99 9.71 5.42
C ALA A 258 6.90 9.77 6.65
N ASN A 259 7.85 8.85 6.78
CA ASN A 259 8.79 8.75 7.90
C ASN A 259 8.08 8.87 9.27
N ALA A 260 6.88 8.27 9.37
CA ALA A 260 6.10 8.26 10.59
C ALA A 260 6.73 7.30 11.62
N PRO A 261 6.66 7.61 12.93
CA PRO A 261 7.03 6.68 13.99
C PRO A 261 6.36 5.31 13.81
N GLY A 262 7.06 4.23 14.12
CA GLY A 262 6.57 2.88 13.85
C GLY A 262 5.30 2.48 14.63
N ASP A 263 4.97 3.20 15.69
CA ASP A 263 3.73 3.08 16.48
C ASP A 263 2.56 3.89 15.89
N GLU A 264 2.83 4.84 15.00
CA GLU A 264 1.84 5.61 14.24
C GLU A 264 1.50 4.98 12.87
N VAL A 265 2.23 3.94 12.47
CA VAL A 265 2.01 3.21 11.21
C VAL A 265 1.15 1.96 11.48
N PRO A 266 -0.01 1.79 10.79
CA PRO A 266 -0.80 0.57 10.82
C PRO A 266 0.04 -0.69 10.57
N ASP A 267 -0.30 -1.82 11.21
CA ASP A 267 0.52 -3.03 11.11
C ASP A 267 0.62 -3.53 9.67
N ASP A 268 -0.48 -3.44 8.91
CA ASP A 268 -0.48 -3.81 7.49
C ASP A 268 0.31 -2.88 6.57
N LEU A 269 0.56 -1.63 6.97
CA LEU A 269 1.43 -0.71 6.22
C LEU A 269 2.91 -0.90 6.56
N LYS A 270 3.24 -1.73 7.56
CA LYS A 270 4.64 -2.02 7.89
C LYS A 270 5.31 -2.78 6.73
N ALA A 271 6.58 -2.45 6.49
CA ALA A 271 7.32 -2.89 5.31
C ALA A 271 7.24 -4.39 5.03
N ASN A 272 7.29 -5.22 6.08
CA ASN A 272 7.23 -6.68 5.93
C ASN A 272 5.89 -7.18 5.37
N MET A 273 4.75 -6.61 5.81
CA MET A 273 3.42 -7.03 5.34
C MET A 273 3.14 -6.54 3.92
N ILE A 274 3.39 -5.26 3.65
CA ILE A 274 3.24 -4.68 2.30
C ILE A 274 4.15 -5.38 1.29
N ASP A 275 5.43 -5.63 1.63
CA ASP A 275 6.34 -6.32 0.71
C ASP A 275 5.84 -7.74 0.39
N THR A 276 5.33 -8.46 1.39
CA THR A 276 4.72 -9.78 1.18
C THR A 276 3.55 -9.71 0.18
N LEU A 277 2.65 -8.72 0.32
CA LEU A 277 1.52 -8.55 -0.60
C LEU A 277 1.96 -8.25 -2.04
N MET A 278 3.01 -7.43 -2.20
CA MET A 278 3.62 -7.15 -3.51
C MET A 278 4.21 -8.43 -4.12
N GLN A 279 5.00 -9.18 -3.36
CA GLN A 279 5.63 -10.42 -3.83
C GLN A 279 4.58 -11.48 -4.21
N ILE A 280 3.50 -11.62 -3.44
CA ILE A 280 2.39 -12.53 -3.76
C ILE A 280 1.76 -12.14 -5.10
N SER A 281 1.45 -10.86 -5.29
CA SER A 281 0.86 -10.34 -6.53
C SER A 281 1.74 -10.66 -7.74
N MET A 282 3.05 -10.47 -7.59
CA MET A 282 4.05 -10.76 -8.62
C MET A 282 4.18 -12.25 -8.94
N ALA A 283 4.23 -13.10 -7.91
CA ALA A 283 4.33 -14.54 -8.09
C ALA A 283 3.09 -15.10 -8.79
N GLN A 284 1.89 -14.64 -8.39
CA GLN A 284 0.64 -15.01 -9.05
C GLN A 284 0.63 -14.57 -10.53
N ALA A 285 1.12 -13.37 -10.85
CA ALA A 285 1.23 -12.91 -12.24
C ALA A 285 2.14 -13.84 -13.07
N GLN A 286 3.27 -14.29 -12.50
CA GLN A 286 4.15 -15.25 -13.17
C GLN A 286 3.50 -16.60 -13.40
N HIS A 287 2.65 -17.09 -12.49
CA HIS A 287 1.87 -18.30 -12.73
C HIS A 287 0.94 -18.20 -13.94
N VAL A 288 0.31 -17.04 -14.13
CA VAL A 288 -0.50 -16.77 -15.33
C VAL A 288 0.38 -16.81 -16.58
N THR A 289 1.58 -16.24 -16.53
CA THR A 289 2.57 -16.32 -17.63
C THR A 289 2.97 -17.75 -17.94
N ILE A 290 3.29 -18.57 -16.92
CA ILE A 290 3.64 -19.99 -17.07
C ILE A 290 2.49 -20.74 -17.76
N ARG A 291 1.25 -20.54 -17.29
CA ARG A 291 0.08 -21.22 -17.87
C ARG A 291 -0.16 -20.80 -19.32
N LYS A 292 -0.04 -19.51 -19.63
CA LYS A 292 -0.13 -19.05 -21.03
C LYS A 292 0.97 -19.65 -21.89
N ALA A 293 2.20 -19.72 -21.39
CA ALA A 293 3.31 -20.35 -22.10
C ALA A 293 3.04 -21.84 -22.37
N GLN A 294 2.56 -22.59 -21.37
CA GLN A 294 2.17 -24.00 -21.51
C GLN A 294 1.12 -24.21 -22.61
N MET A 295 0.12 -23.32 -22.71
CA MET A 295 -0.93 -23.38 -23.75
C MET A 295 -0.41 -23.09 -25.17
N GLN A 296 0.75 -22.44 -25.28
CA GLN A 296 1.37 -22.06 -26.55
C GLN A 296 2.49 -23.02 -26.98
N VAL A 297 2.88 -23.97 -26.12
CA VAL A 297 3.85 -25.03 -26.49
C VAL A 297 3.32 -25.80 -27.70
N GLY A 298 4.16 -25.92 -28.73
CA GLY A 298 3.81 -26.59 -29.99
C GLY A 298 3.03 -25.73 -30.98
N LYS A 299 2.44 -24.60 -30.54
CA LYS A 299 1.82 -23.59 -31.42
C LYS A 299 2.79 -22.46 -31.78
N ASN A 300 3.67 -22.10 -30.84
CA ASN A 300 4.68 -21.07 -31.00
C ASN A 300 6.08 -21.67 -30.81
N ALA A 301 6.88 -21.69 -31.88
CA ALA A 301 8.24 -22.25 -31.86
C ALA A 301 9.20 -21.53 -30.90
N ALA A 302 8.92 -20.28 -30.54
CA ALA A 302 9.72 -19.53 -29.57
C ALA A 302 9.49 -19.99 -28.12
N ILE A 303 8.34 -20.64 -27.83
CA ILE A 303 8.00 -21.10 -26.49
C ILE A 303 8.46 -22.55 -26.32
N THR A 304 9.58 -22.72 -25.61
CA THR A 304 10.20 -24.02 -25.35
C THR A 304 9.92 -24.52 -23.93
N HIS A 305 10.00 -25.84 -23.73
CA HIS A 305 9.93 -26.42 -22.38
C HIS A 305 11.04 -25.89 -21.45
N ASN A 306 12.22 -25.57 -21.99
CA ASN A 306 13.33 -25.01 -21.21
C ASN A 306 12.98 -23.61 -20.69
N LEU A 307 12.39 -22.75 -21.53
CA LEU A 307 11.89 -21.44 -21.11
C LEU A 307 10.88 -21.57 -19.96
N ILE A 308 9.89 -22.46 -20.10
CA ILE A 308 8.89 -22.69 -19.05
C ILE A 308 9.56 -23.17 -17.75
N ALA A 309 10.49 -24.12 -17.84
CA ALA A 309 11.21 -24.64 -16.68
C ALA A 309 11.99 -23.54 -15.94
N ARG A 310 12.64 -22.62 -16.67
CA ARG A 310 13.33 -21.47 -16.08
C ARG A 310 12.37 -20.52 -15.36
N ILE A 311 11.24 -20.18 -15.98
CA ILE A 311 10.23 -19.32 -15.35
C ILE A 311 9.68 -19.99 -14.08
N CYS A 312 9.39 -21.30 -14.13
CA CYS A 312 8.97 -22.05 -12.94
C CYS A 312 10.01 -22.02 -11.82
N HIS A 313 11.30 -22.15 -12.16
CA HIS A 313 12.39 -22.06 -11.18
C HIS A 313 12.44 -20.66 -10.53
N ASP A 314 12.42 -19.60 -11.34
CA ASP A 314 12.42 -18.22 -10.83
C ASP A 314 11.21 -17.94 -9.93
N THR A 315 10.03 -18.45 -10.31
CA THR A 315 8.81 -18.34 -9.50
C THR A 315 8.96 -19.10 -8.18
N ALA A 316 9.56 -20.29 -8.18
CA ALA A 316 9.81 -21.05 -6.95
C ALA A 316 10.78 -20.32 -6.00
N GLU A 317 11.85 -19.71 -6.52
CA GLU A 317 12.78 -18.91 -5.71
C GLU A 317 12.10 -17.68 -5.09
N ARG A 318 11.14 -17.07 -5.78
CA ARG A 318 10.30 -16.00 -5.19
C ARG A 318 9.45 -16.49 -4.02
N TYR A 319 8.82 -17.66 -4.13
CA TYR A 319 8.07 -18.22 -3.00
C TYR A 319 8.96 -18.54 -1.80
N LYS A 320 10.17 -19.08 -2.02
CA LYS A 320 11.15 -19.30 -0.93
C LYS A 320 11.59 -17.99 -0.27
N ALA A 321 11.70 -16.90 -1.03
CA ALA A 321 11.98 -15.58 -0.47
C ALA A 321 10.81 -15.07 0.38
N MET A 322 9.57 -15.23 -0.10
CA MET A 322 8.35 -14.89 0.65
C MET A 322 8.21 -15.70 1.93
N GLU A 323 8.48 -16.99 1.90
CA GLU A 323 8.44 -17.87 3.08
C GLU A 323 9.31 -17.33 4.21
N ARG A 324 10.52 -16.83 3.89
CA ARG A 324 11.43 -16.21 4.87
C ARG A 324 10.91 -14.88 5.43
N ILE A 325 10.13 -14.13 4.65
CA ILE A 325 9.49 -12.89 5.13
C ILE A 325 8.32 -13.23 6.04
N VAL A 326 7.46 -14.17 5.61
CA VAL A 326 6.31 -14.63 6.38
C VAL A 326 6.73 -15.29 7.69
N ALA A 327 7.77 -16.12 7.70
CA ALA A 327 8.30 -16.72 8.92
C ALA A 327 8.73 -15.66 9.95
N ARG A 328 9.37 -14.57 9.49
CA ARG A 328 9.73 -13.43 10.34
C ARG A 328 8.50 -12.68 10.84
N LEU A 329 7.50 -12.47 9.98
CA LEU A 329 6.23 -11.84 10.37
C LEU A 329 5.48 -12.66 11.43
N VAL A 330 5.36 -13.97 11.24
CA VAL A 330 4.72 -14.88 12.19
C VAL A 330 5.45 -14.83 13.54
N LEU A 331 6.78 -14.86 13.54
CA LEU A 331 7.57 -14.73 14.76
C LEU A 331 7.32 -13.39 15.47
N GLN A 332 7.29 -12.29 14.71
CA GLN A 332 6.98 -10.95 15.24
C GLN A 332 5.56 -10.91 15.86
N LEU A 333 4.55 -11.42 15.15
CA LEU A 333 3.16 -11.50 15.61
C LEU A 333 2.99 -12.37 16.85
N LEU A 334 3.64 -13.54 16.89
CA LEU A 334 3.60 -14.41 18.07
C LEU A 334 4.23 -13.71 19.28
N THR A 335 5.33 -12.98 19.06
CA THR A 335 5.99 -12.23 20.13
C THR A 335 5.11 -11.09 20.64
N THR A 336 4.49 -10.30 19.75
CA THR A 336 3.61 -9.19 20.15
C THR A 336 2.33 -9.68 20.83
N THR A 337 1.70 -10.76 20.33
CA THR A 337 0.52 -11.37 20.95
C THR A 337 0.85 -11.95 22.32
N THR A 338 2.00 -12.62 22.46
CA THR A 338 2.45 -13.15 23.76
C THR A 338 2.71 -12.02 24.74
N LEU A 339 3.34 -10.92 24.31
CA LEU A 339 3.55 -9.74 25.16
C LEU A 339 2.22 -9.07 25.54
N ARG A 340 1.28 -8.94 24.59
CA ARG A 340 -0.05 -8.37 24.85
C ARG A 340 -0.83 -9.24 25.84
N HIS A 341 -0.84 -10.56 25.63
CA HIS A 341 -1.48 -11.51 26.54
C HIS A 341 -0.82 -11.49 27.92
N THR A 342 0.52 -11.49 28.00
CA THR A 342 1.24 -11.41 29.28
C THR A 342 0.93 -10.10 30.01
N ARG A 343 0.86 -8.98 29.27
CA ARG A 343 0.49 -7.67 29.80
C ARG A 343 -0.95 -7.69 30.33
N ASP A 344 -1.89 -8.20 29.55
CA ASP A 344 -3.32 -8.19 29.91
C ASP A 344 -3.59 -9.15 31.08
N THR A 345 -2.91 -10.30 31.13
CA THR A 345 -2.89 -11.24 32.26
C THR A 345 -2.23 -10.64 33.50
N PHE A 346 -1.13 -9.89 33.34
CA PHE A 346 -0.50 -9.16 34.45
C PHE A 346 -1.45 -8.11 35.05
N TYR A 347 -2.16 -7.34 34.21
CA TYR A 347 -3.12 -6.34 34.69
C TYR A 347 -4.41 -6.95 35.24
N SER A 348 -4.84 -8.13 34.79
CA SER A 348 -6.02 -8.81 35.34
C SER A 348 -5.74 -9.44 36.71
N HIS A 349 -4.53 -9.96 36.94
CA HIS A 349 -4.12 -10.53 38.23
C HIS A 349 -3.54 -9.52 39.22
N HIS A 350 -3.17 -8.32 38.76
CA HIS A 350 -2.74 -7.22 39.60
C HIS A 350 -3.69 -6.06 39.45
N SER A 351 -4.87 -6.18 40.07
CA SER A 351 -5.69 -5.01 40.39
C SER A 351 -4.84 -4.08 41.25
N PHE A 352 -4.23 -3.08 40.63
CA PHE A 352 -3.60 -2.01 41.39
C PHE A 352 -4.70 -1.41 42.27
N PRO A 353 -4.56 -1.41 43.60
CA PRO A 353 -5.48 -0.68 44.44
C PRO A 353 -5.37 0.78 43.99
N ILE A 354 -6.41 1.27 43.31
CA ILE A 354 -6.60 2.69 43.13
C ILE A 354 -6.82 3.19 44.55
N SER A 355 -5.75 3.68 45.17
CA SER A 355 -5.82 4.43 46.40
C SER A 355 -6.86 5.50 46.17
N SER A 356 -8.01 5.38 46.83
CA SER A 356 -9.00 6.42 46.96
C SER A 356 -8.26 7.64 47.50
N TYR A 357 -7.89 8.55 46.62
CA TYR A 357 -7.45 9.85 47.06
C TYR A 357 -8.67 10.51 47.66
N ASP A 358 -8.62 10.63 48.99
CA ASP A 358 -9.55 11.42 49.77
C ASP A 358 -9.76 12.76 49.09
N VAL A 359 -11.02 13.03 48.79
CA VAL A 359 -11.52 14.36 48.50
C VAL A 359 -11.28 15.17 49.77
N VAL A 360 -10.21 15.97 49.81
CA VAL A 360 -10.04 16.99 50.83
C VAL A 360 -10.89 18.19 50.40
N PRO A 361 -11.99 18.52 51.11
CA PRO A 361 -12.74 19.72 50.80
C PRO A 361 -11.94 20.94 51.30
N LYS A 362 -11.79 21.95 50.44
CA LYS A 362 -11.61 23.34 50.84
C LYS A 362 -12.54 24.21 50.04
#